data_AF-A0A7D8UF38-F1
#
_entry.id   AF-A0A7D8UF38-F1
#
_cell.length_a   1.000
_cell.length_b   1.000
_cell.length_c   1.000
_cell.angle_alpha   90.00
_cell.angle_beta   90.00
_cell.angle_gamma   90.00
#
_symmetry.space_group_name_H-M   'P 1'
#
loop_
_entity.id
_entity.type
_entity.pdbx_description
1 polymer ?
#
loop_
_entity_poly.entity_id
_entity_poly.type
_entity_poly.pdbx_seq_one_letter_code
_entity_poly.pdbx_strand_id
1 'polypeptide(L)'
;MTNLPRHRALALLDECTGDHVWSTAHCRSRRVPDSWIEELADAYESGFETDSATLYTSTGVTNQYHGVRDFDLAIRLGRLLGIDVERHQATHLTKSAIVTAIKEALADD
;
A
#
# COMPACT_ATOMS: atom_id res chain seq x y z
N MET A 1 -10.55 16.82 -4.81
CA MET A 1 -11.33 15.66 -4.32
C MET A 1 -11.15 14.52 -5.30
N THR A 2 -10.25 13.60 -5.00
CA THR A 2 -10.04 12.39 -5.81
C THR A 2 -11.16 11.41 -5.51
N ASN A 3 -12.19 11.37 -6.37
CA ASN A 3 -13.31 10.46 -6.22
C ASN A 3 -12.92 9.08 -6.79
N LEU A 4 -12.55 8.14 -5.92
CA LEU A 4 -12.28 6.76 -6.28
C LEU A 4 -13.58 5.95 -6.12
N PRO A 5 -14.18 5.38 -7.19
CA PRO A 5 -15.42 4.62 -7.08
C PRO A 5 -15.30 3.43 -6.11
N ARG A 6 -16.36 3.15 -5.32
CA ARG A 6 -16.35 2.07 -4.32
C ARG A 6 -15.88 0.72 -4.86
N HIS A 7 -16.39 0.28 -6.02
CA HIS A 7 -15.99 -1.00 -6.64
C HIS A 7 -14.48 -1.07 -6.93
N ARG A 8 -13.87 0.08 -7.25
CA ARG A 8 -12.44 0.19 -7.54
C ARG A 8 -11.61 0.19 -6.27
N ALA A 9 -12.10 0.87 -5.22
CA ALA A 9 -11.48 0.83 -3.91
C ALA A 9 -11.44 -0.61 -3.36
N LEU A 10 -12.53 -1.37 -3.53
CA LEU A 10 -12.58 -2.79 -3.15
C LEU A 10 -11.59 -3.64 -3.95
N ALA A 11 -11.54 -3.48 -5.27
CA ALA A 11 -10.58 -4.23 -6.10
C ALA A 11 -9.12 -3.94 -5.73
N LEU A 12 -8.79 -2.67 -5.46
CA LEU A 12 -7.45 -2.28 -5.00
C LEU A 12 -7.13 -2.86 -3.62
N LEU A 13 -8.10 -2.84 -2.70
CA LEU A 13 -7.91 -3.37 -1.36
C LEU A 13 -7.68 -4.88 -1.40
N ASP A 14 -8.38 -5.60 -2.27
CA ASP A 14 -8.21 -7.05 -2.44
C ASP A 14 -6.78 -7.42 -2.82
N GLU A 15 -6.10 -6.58 -3.62
CA GLU A 15 -4.70 -6.76 -3.99
C GLU A 15 -3.70 -6.45 -2.86
N CYS A 16 -4.09 -5.68 -1.84
CA CYS A 16 -3.22 -5.37 -0.70
C CYS A 16 -3.05 -6.61 0.19
N THR A 17 -1.81 -6.90 0.60
CA THR A 17 -1.48 -7.95 1.57
C THR A 17 -0.91 -7.38 2.86
N GLY A 18 -0.38 -6.16 2.86
CA GLY A 18 0.23 -5.48 4.01
C GLY A 18 1.74 -5.64 4.12
N ASP A 19 2.38 -6.34 3.18
CA ASP A 19 3.81 -6.67 3.20
C ASP A 19 4.55 -6.27 1.92
N HIS A 20 3.86 -5.65 0.95
CA HIS A 20 4.45 -5.33 -0.34
C HIS A 20 4.68 -3.83 -0.51
N VAL A 21 5.73 -3.49 -1.26
CA VAL A 21 5.94 -2.14 -1.78
C VAL A 21 5.69 -2.13 -3.28
N TRP A 22 4.65 -1.44 -3.71
CA TRP A 22 4.30 -1.31 -5.12
C TRP A 22 5.08 -0.17 -5.77
N SER A 23 5.63 -0.41 -6.95
CA SER A 23 6.25 0.67 -7.72
C SER A 23 5.19 1.72 -8.08
N THR A 24 5.60 2.97 -8.24
CA THR A 24 4.69 4.04 -8.68
C THR A 24 4.06 3.72 -10.04
N ALA A 25 4.79 3.05 -10.93
CA ALA A 25 4.28 2.54 -12.21
C ALA A 25 3.18 1.49 -12.02
N HIS A 26 3.34 0.56 -11.08
CA HIS A 26 2.31 -0.43 -10.74
C HIS A 26 1.06 0.26 -10.17
N CYS A 27 1.23 1.22 -9.26
CA CYS A 27 0.11 1.98 -8.70
C CYS A 27 -0.70 2.70 -9.80
N ARG A 28 -0.01 3.33 -10.76
CA ARG A 28 -0.66 3.98 -11.92
C ARG A 28 -1.38 2.99 -12.83
N SER A 29 -0.81 1.81 -13.09
CA SER A 29 -1.47 0.79 -13.93
C SER A 29 -2.74 0.24 -13.27
N ARG A 30 -2.75 0.14 -11.94
CA ARG A 30 -3.94 -0.16 -11.13
C ARG A 30 -4.88 1.06 -10.96
N ARG A 31 -4.57 2.19 -11.59
CA ARG A 31 -5.21 3.51 -11.46
C ARG A 31 -5.54 3.86 -10.01
N VAL A 32 -4.53 3.72 -9.15
CA VAL A 32 -4.43 4.47 -7.90
C VAL A 32 -4.31 5.96 -8.27
N PRO A 33 -5.02 6.88 -7.60
CA PRO A 33 -4.93 8.29 -7.95
C PRO A 33 -3.51 8.84 -7.79
N ASP A 34 -3.01 9.63 -8.74
CA ASP A 34 -1.64 10.18 -8.70
C ASP A 34 -1.38 10.99 -7.42
N SER A 35 -2.37 11.74 -6.92
CA SER A 35 -2.22 12.46 -5.65
C SER A 35 -1.95 11.52 -4.46
N TRP A 36 -2.50 10.31 -4.47
CA TRP A 36 -2.20 9.32 -3.44
C TRP A 36 -0.83 8.70 -3.63
N ILE A 37 -0.41 8.49 -4.88
CA ILE A 37 0.93 7.99 -5.19
C ILE A 37 1.96 9.01 -4.71
N GLU A 38 1.79 10.29 -5.02
CA GLU A 38 2.68 11.37 -4.59
C GLU A 38 2.74 11.50 -3.06
N GLU A 39 1.60 11.34 -2.38
CA GLU A 39 1.53 11.46 -0.92
C GLU A 39 2.07 10.22 -0.18
N LEU A 40 1.90 9.02 -0.74
CA LEU A 40 2.25 7.74 -0.08
C LEU A 40 3.57 7.14 -0.56
N ALA A 41 4.10 7.58 -1.70
CA ALA A 41 5.35 7.05 -2.21
C ALA A 41 6.52 7.60 -1.42
N ASP A 42 7.35 6.70 -0.91
CA ASP A 42 8.55 7.05 -0.15
C ASP A 42 9.75 6.25 -0.68
N ALA A 43 10.95 6.69 -0.33
CA ALA A 43 12.19 5.95 -0.58
C ALA A 43 12.41 4.96 0.57
N TYR A 44 12.11 3.69 0.35
CA TYR A 44 12.36 2.64 1.34
C TYR A 44 13.72 2.03 1.10
N GLU A 45 14.58 2.00 2.11
CA GLU A 45 15.76 1.13 2.09
C GLU A 45 15.27 -0.31 1.90
N SER A 46 15.70 -0.95 0.83
CA SER A 46 15.41 -2.34 0.54
C SER A 46 16.07 -3.18 1.63
N GLY A 47 15.36 -3.40 2.73
CA GLY A 47 15.72 -4.33 3.78
C GLY A 47 15.63 -5.74 3.22
N PHE A 48 16.66 -6.18 2.49
CA PHE A 48 16.87 -7.57 2.17
C PHE A 48 18.29 -7.94 2.59
N GLU A 49 18.35 -8.88 3.53
CA GLU A 49 19.51 -9.66 3.95
C GLU A 49 20.06 -10.55 2.82
N THR A 50 20.07 -10.06 1.58
CA THR A 50 20.67 -10.78 0.46
C THR A 50 21.17 -9.78 -0.57
N ASP A 51 22.47 -9.87 -0.84
CA ASP A 51 23.35 -9.03 -1.67
C ASP A 51 22.91 -8.88 -3.16
N SER A 52 21.67 -9.22 -3.51
CA SER A 52 21.23 -9.46 -4.89
C SER A 52 20.21 -8.46 -5.45
N ALA A 53 19.83 -7.42 -4.70
CA ALA A 53 18.90 -6.38 -5.15
C ALA A 53 19.59 -5.02 -5.33
N THR A 54 20.73 -4.99 -6.05
CA THR A 54 21.34 -3.72 -6.47
C THR A 54 20.60 -3.18 -7.71
N LEU A 55 19.84 -2.09 -7.54
CA LEU A 55 19.27 -1.33 -8.65
C LEU A 55 20.35 -0.39 -9.22
N TYR A 56 20.85 -0.71 -10.42
CA TYR A 56 21.78 0.14 -11.15
C TYR A 56 21.02 1.30 -11.80
N THR A 57 21.25 2.53 -11.33
CA THR A 57 20.79 3.75 -11.99
C THR A 57 21.97 4.57 -12.50
N SER A 58 21.75 5.42 -13.51
CA SER A 58 22.77 6.25 -14.16
C SER A 58 23.50 7.23 -13.22
N THR A 59 23.01 7.37 -11.99
CA THR A 59 23.50 8.29 -10.95
C THR A 59 24.15 7.58 -9.75
N GLY A 60 24.25 6.24 -9.76
CA GLY A 60 24.89 5.46 -8.71
C GLY A 60 24.07 4.26 -8.24
N VAL A 61 24.75 3.38 -7.50
CA VAL A 61 24.17 2.24 -6.77
C VAL A 61 23.32 2.79 -5.62
N THR A 62 22.01 2.58 -5.64
CA THR A 62 21.17 2.87 -4.48
C THR A 62 20.34 1.63 -4.12
N ASN A 63 20.36 1.28 -2.84
CA ASN A 63 19.53 0.23 -2.24
C ASN A 63 18.10 0.74 -1.93
N GLN A 64 17.74 1.93 -2.41
CA GLN A 64 16.46 2.55 -2.13
C GLN A 64 15.44 2.18 -3.21
N TYR A 65 14.37 1.52 -2.80
CA TYR A 65 13.22 1.25 -3.64
C TYR A 65 12.16 2.32 -3.41
N HIS A 66 11.87 3.11 -4.44
CA HIS A 66 10.84 4.14 -4.39
C HIS A 66 9.47 3.56 -4.77
N GLY A 67 8.52 3.59 -3.84
CA GLY A 67 7.20 3.00 -4.05
C GLY A 67 6.22 3.30 -2.94
N VAL A 68 5.00 2.78 -3.09
CA VAL A 68 3.90 2.91 -2.13
C VAL A 68 3.78 1.59 -1.37
N ARG A 69 3.78 1.62 -0.04
CA ARG A 69 3.46 0.42 0.75
C ARG A 69 1.99 0.09 0.58
N ASP A 70 1.70 -1.15 0.22
CA ASP A 70 0.34 -1.63 0.07
C ASP A 70 -0.47 -1.53 1.38
N PHE A 71 0.22 -1.62 2.53
CA PHE A 71 -0.33 -1.33 3.86
C PHE A 71 -0.88 0.09 3.97
N ASP A 72 -0.09 1.12 3.62
CA ASP A 72 -0.55 2.51 3.73
C ASP A 72 -1.70 2.79 2.75
N LEU A 73 -1.63 2.17 1.57
CA LEU A 73 -2.73 2.19 0.60
C LEU A 73 -3.98 1.52 1.17
N ALA A 74 -3.87 0.37 1.81
CA ALA A 74 -4.98 -0.36 2.44
C ALA A 74 -5.64 0.46 3.57
N ILE A 75 -4.85 1.13 4.41
CA ILE A 75 -5.36 2.05 5.44
C ILE A 75 -6.16 3.18 4.79
N ARG A 76 -5.65 3.78 3.71
CA ARG A 76 -6.34 4.86 3.02
C ARG A 76 -7.63 4.39 2.34
N LEU A 77 -7.63 3.19 1.76
CA LEU A 77 -8.80 2.55 1.17
C LEU A 77 -9.85 2.20 2.23
N GLY A 78 -9.45 1.63 3.36
CA GLY A 78 -10.33 1.31 4.48
C GLY A 78 -11.07 2.56 5.00
N ARG A 79 -10.33 3.67 5.22
CA ARG A 79 -10.94 4.96 5.60
C ARG A 79 -11.92 5.48 4.55
N LEU A 80 -11.57 5.38 3.27
CA LEU A 80 -12.47 5.79 2.18
C LEU A 80 -13.75 4.95 2.16
N LEU A 81 -13.66 3.66 2.50
CA LEU A 81 -14.78 2.73 2.53
C LEU A 81 -15.59 2.79 3.84
N GLY A 82 -15.19 3.62 4.82
CA GLY A 82 -15.91 3.82 6.07
C GLY A 82 -15.50 2.91 7.23
N ILE A 83 -14.38 2.17 7.10
CA ILE A 83 -13.86 1.32 8.16
C ILE A 83 -13.05 2.13 9.17
N ASP A 84 -13.25 1.86 10.46
CA ASP A 84 -12.43 2.37 11.57
C ASP A 84 -11.10 1.63 11.64
N VAL A 85 -10.17 2.03 10.76
CA VAL A 85 -8.86 1.41 10.63
C VAL A 85 -8.01 1.56 11.88
N GLU A 86 -8.18 2.64 12.64
CA GLU A 86 -7.46 2.94 13.87
C GLU A 86 -7.72 1.86 14.93
N ARG A 87 -8.97 1.40 15.05
CA ARG A 87 -9.33 0.27 15.91
C ARG A 87 -8.60 -1.02 15.51
N HIS A 88 -8.49 -1.30 14.22
CA HIS A 88 -7.79 -2.50 13.73
C HIS A 88 -6.28 -2.42 13.94
N GLN A 89 -5.68 -1.23 13.77
CA GLN A 89 -4.26 -0.98 14.06
C GLN A 89 -3.93 -1.18 15.55
N ALA A 90 -4.86 -0.83 16.45
CA ALA A 90 -4.65 -0.99 17.89
C ALA A 90 -4.77 -2.45 18.38
N THR A 91 -5.41 -3.33 17.59
CA THR A 91 -5.76 -4.70 18.02
C THR A 91 -4.93 -5.79 17.36
N HIS A 92 -4.20 -5.49 16.30
CA HIS A 92 -3.41 -6.45 15.52
C HIS A 92 -1.92 -6.11 15.55
N LEU A 93 -1.09 -7.15 15.63
CA LEU A 93 0.36 -7.01 15.81
C LEU A 93 1.14 -6.87 14.49
N THR A 94 0.56 -7.29 13.36
CA THR A 94 1.22 -7.26 12.04
C THR A 94 0.42 -6.48 11.02
N LYS A 95 1.12 -5.89 10.04
CA LYS A 95 0.51 -5.13 8.94
C LYS A 95 -0.46 -5.99 8.12
N SER A 96 -0.07 -7.22 7.81
CA SER A 96 -0.91 -8.18 7.09
C SER A 96 -2.18 -8.52 7.87
N ALA A 97 -2.08 -8.72 9.19
CA ALA A 97 -3.26 -8.98 10.02
C ALA A 97 -4.23 -7.79 10.04
N ILE A 98 -3.70 -6.56 10.06
CA ILE A 98 -4.52 -5.34 9.95
C ILE A 98 -5.23 -5.29 8.59
N VAL A 99 -4.53 -5.56 7.48
CA VAL A 99 -5.13 -5.56 6.14
C VAL A 99 -6.23 -6.62 6.03
N THR A 100 -5.99 -7.82 6.55
CA THR A 100 -7.01 -8.88 6.63
C THR A 100 -8.23 -8.42 7.42
N ALA A 101 -8.04 -7.84 8.61
CA ALA A 101 -9.14 -7.37 9.44
C ALA A 101 -9.97 -6.26 8.77
N ILE A 102 -9.34 -5.38 7.98
CA ILE A 102 -10.05 -4.37 7.18
C ILE A 102 -10.90 -5.03 6.09
N LYS A 103 -10.37 -6.07 5.42
CA LYS A 103 -11.11 -6.82 4.40
C LYS A 103 -12.30 -7.56 5.00
N GLU A 104 -12.11 -8.21 6.15
CA GLU A 104 -13.17 -8.91 6.89
C GLU A 104 -14.28 -7.95 7.32
N ALA A 105 -13.92 -6.81 7.91
CA ALA A 105 -14.90 -5.79 8.33
C ALA A 105 -15.76 -5.24 7.18
N LEU A 106 -15.28 -5.31 5.93
CA LEU A 106 -16.04 -4.93 4.73
C LEU A 106 -16.92 -6.05 4.17
N ALA A 107 -16.61 -7.31 4.49
CA ALA A 107 -17.40 -8.46 4.07
C ALA A 107 -18.60 -8.69 5.00
N ASP A 108 -18.50 -8.25 6.26
CA ASP A 108 -19.55 -8.34 7.28
C ASP A 108 -20.57 -7.17 7.25
N ASP A 109 -20.38 -6.15 6.41
CA ASP A 109 -21.27 -4.98 6.19
C ASP A 109 -22.16 -5.14 4.95
#